data_AF-A0A7X0XM70-F1
#
_entry.id   AF-A0A7X0XM70-F1
#
_cell.length_a   1.000
_cell.length_b   1.000
_cell.length_c   1.000
_cell.angle_alpha   90.00
_cell.angle_beta   90.00
_cell.angle_gamma   90.00
#
_symmetry.space_group_name_H-M   'P 1'
#
loop_
_entity.id
_entity.type
_entity.pdbx_description
1 polymer ?
#
loop_
_entity_poly.entity_id
_entity_poly.type
_entity_poly.pdbx_seq_one_letter_code
_entity_poly.pdbx_strand_id
1 'polypeptide(L)'
;MKRIISIIAILAILTVACSNQEKDYSPITSWKNEDVEVSKQEFVELTKGNNALEFKNGKVVIHDKDAVIKSNVGDVTTYFVQNAYIPIIDAKEIIKKDDWTKEELLTKYAGAAQNIDVNAKENTIEAFFITGPRGYGELRVTFDGGKLKSMTNTFQE
;
A
#
# COMPACT_ATOMS: atom_id res chain seq x y z
N MET A 1 57.31 -39.91 -21.72
CA MET A 1 55.84 -39.80 -21.64
C MET A 1 55.52 -38.32 -21.51
N LYS A 2 55.04 -37.61 -22.55
CA LYS A 2 53.66 -37.53 -23.06
C LYS A 2 52.68 -36.78 -22.14
N ARG A 3 52.14 -35.65 -22.67
CA ARG A 3 50.88 -34.89 -22.42
C ARG A 3 51.03 -33.56 -21.66
N ILE A 4 51.14 -32.40 -22.32
CA ILE A 4 50.14 -31.56 -23.06
C ILE A 4 49.31 -30.65 -22.15
N ILE A 5 49.68 -29.36 -22.16
CA ILE A 5 48.88 -28.10 -22.32
C ILE A 5 47.39 -28.15 -21.94
N SER A 6 46.92 -27.23 -21.08
CA SER A 6 45.81 -26.32 -21.43
C SER A 6 45.60 -25.18 -20.43
N ILE A 7 45.60 -23.96 -20.99
CA ILE A 7 45.10 -22.72 -20.40
C ILE A 7 43.58 -22.83 -20.29
N ILE A 8 43.00 -22.56 -19.12
CA ILE A 8 41.62 -22.08 -19.04
C ILE A 8 41.61 -20.85 -18.14
N ALA A 9 41.61 -19.69 -18.80
CA ALA A 9 41.07 -18.47 -18.25
C ALA A 9 39.61 -18.74 -17.86
N ILE A 10 39.31 -18.77 -16.57
CA ILE A 10 37.93 -18.71 -16.11
C ILE A 10 37.51 -17.26 -16.29
N LEU A 11 36.94 -17.03 -17.47
CA LEU A 11 36.13 -15.91 -17.85
C LEU A 11 35.09 -15.69 -16.75
N ALA A 12 35.30 -14.66 -15.92
CA ALA A 12 34.28 -14.16 -15.02
C ALA A 12 33.18 -13.52 -15.87
N ILE A 13 32.30 -14.35 -16.42
CA ILE A 13 30.96 -13.93 -16.79
C ILE A 13 30.25 -13.73 -15.45
N LEU A 14 30.55 -12.62 -14.77
CA LEU A 14 29.58 -12.03 -13.86
C LEU A 14 28.47 -11.51 -14.76
N THR A 15 27.55 -12.44 -15.02
CA THR A 15 26.18 -12.18 -15.43
C THR A 15 25.77 -10.86 -14.83
N VAL A 16 25.36 -9.94 -15.70
CA VAL A 16 24.60 -8.75 -15.41
C VAL A 16 23.61 -9.09 -14.31
N ALA A 17 24.01 -8.87 -13.05
CA ALA A 17 23.07 -8.68 -11.98
C ALA A 17 22.45 -7.35 -12.37
N CYS A 18 21.35 -7.42 -13.13
CA CYS A 18 20.37 -6.36 -13.14
C CYS A 18 20.11 -6.07 -11.67
N SER A 19 20.77 -5.04 -11.14
CA SER A 19 20.46 -4.51 -9.83
C SER A 19 19.10 -3.85 -9.98
N ASN A 20 18.05 -4.66 -9.99
CA ASN A 20 16.80 -4.24 -9.43
C ASN A 20 17.11 -4.06 -7.95
N GLN A 21 17.72 -2.92 -7.58
CA GLN A 21 17.52 -2.38 -6.26
C GLN A 21 16.01 -2.21 -6.18
N GLU A 22 15.33 -3.18 -5.56
CA GLU A 22 13.96 -2.99 -5.13
C GLU A 22 13.96 -1.68 -4.36
N LYS A 23 13.21 -0.70 -4.87
CA LYS A 23 13.02 0.56 -4.16
C LYS A 23 12.41 0.19 -2.82
N ASP A 24 13.14 0.48 -1.74
CA ASP A 24 12.66 0.23 -0.40
C ASP A 24 11.59 1.27 -0.07
N TYR A 25 10.36 0.80 0.13
CA TYR A 25 9.23 1.63 0.55
C TYR A 25 8.94 1.29 2.00
N SER A 26 8.78 2.31 2.84
CA SER A 26 8.45 2.12 4.26
C SER A 26 7.02 2.55 4.56
N PRO A 27 6.31 1.83 5.44
CA PRO A 27 4.97 2.22 5.86
C PRO A 27 4.98 3.50 6.68
N ILE A 28 3.95 4.32 6.51
CA ILE A 28 3.66 5.41 7.43
C ILE A 28 3.04 4.81 8.69
N THR A 29 3.72 4.98 9.82
CA THR A 29 3.31 4.41 11.12
C THR A 29 2.76 5.44 12.10
N SER A 30 2.83 6.73 11.76
CA SER A 30 2.33 7.82 12.59
C SER A 30 1.63 8.85 11.72
N TRP A 31 0.35 9.05 11.99
CA TRP A 31 -0.51 9.99 11.27
C TRP A 31 -0.66 11.27 12.08
N LYS A 32 -0.66 12.42 11.43
CA LYS A 32 -0.78 13.71 12.10
C LYS A 32 -2.23 14.20 12.05
N ASN A 33 -2.69 14.76 13.16
CA ASN A 33 -3.92 15.54 13.13
C ASN A 33 -3.64 16.88 12.47
N GLU A 34 -4.19 17.06 11.27
CA GLU A 34 -4.08 18.29 10.48
C GLU A 34 -5.40 19.07 10.46
N ASP A 35 -6.41 18.56 11.18
CA ASP A 35 -7.74 19.12 11.27
C ASP A 35 -7.88 19.95 12.55
N VAL A 36 -8.06 21.26 12.37
CA VAL A 36 -8.18 22.22 13.48
C VAL A 36 -9.51 22.09 14.23
N GLU A 37 -10.51 21.43 13.64
CA GLU A 37 -11.82 21.22 14.25
C GLU A 37 -11.92 19.91 15.05
N VAL A 38 -10.88 19.08 14.98
CA VAL A 38 -10.80 17.81 15.69
C VAL A 38 -9.75 17.90 16.79
N SER A 39 -10.15 17.59 18.02
CA SER A 39 -9.22 17.59 19.15
C SER A 39 -8.18 16.46 19.01
N LYS A 40 -7.06 16.56 19.74
CA LYS A 40 -6.06 15.48 19.76
C LYS A 40 -6.64 14.16 20.27
N GLN A 41 -7.49 14.20 21.30
CA GLN A 41 -8.12 12.98 21.81
C GLN A 41 -9.09 12.37 20.80
N GLU A 42 -9.92 13.20 20.18
CA GLU A 42 -10.87 12.76 19.15
C GLU A 42 -10.14 12.17 17.93
N PHE A 43 -9.03 12.78 17.48
CA PHE A 43 -8.21 12.22 16.41
C PHE A 43 -7.68 10.83 16.76
N VAL A 44 -7.17 10.64 17.98
CA VAL A 44 -6.66 9.32 18.42
C VAL A 44 -7.77 8.27 18.41
N GLU A 45 -8.96 8.59 18.93
CA GLU A 45 -10.09 7.64 18.93
C GLU A 45 -10.58 7.31 17.53
N LEU A 46 -10.62 8.31 16.65
CA LEU A 46 -11.06 8.14 15.27
C LEU A 46 -9.97 7.48 14.40
N THR A 47 -8.70 7.53 14.77
CA THR A 47 -7.61 6.86 14.01
C THR A 47 -7.04 5.62 14.69
N LYS A 48 -7.72 5.09 15.72
CA LYS A 48 -7.22 3.92 16.46
C LYS A 48 -7.07 2.65 15.62
N GLY A 49 -7.78 2.56 14.50
CA GLY A 49 -7.63 1.47 13.54
C GLY A 49 -6.52 1.71 12.52
N ASN A 50 -5.94 2.92 12.43
CA ASN A 50 -4.81 3.14 11.53
C ASN A 50 -3.67 2.16 11.87
N ASN A 51 -3.02 1.66 10.83
CA ASN A 51 -1.93 0.68 10.85
C ASN A 51 -2.33 -0.71 11.39
N ALA A 52 -3.63 -0.99 11.54
CA ALA A 52 -4.13 -2.34 11.73
C ALA A 52 -3.83 -3.26 10.53
N LEU A 53 -3.64 -2.66 9.34
CA LEU A 53 -3.18 -3.31 8.12
C LEU A 53 -1.80 -2.81 7.69
N GLU A 54 -1.03 -3.72 7.09
CA GLU A 54 0.20 -3.42 6.34
C GLU A 54 0.12 -4.12 4.98
N PHE A 55 0.74 -3.54 3.94
CA PHE A 55 1.02 -4.25 2.72
C PHE A 55 2.51 -4.59 2.67
N LYS A 56 2.83 -5.88 2.56
CA LYS A 56 4.21 -6.37 2.61
C LYS A 56 4.38 -7.61 1.76
N ASN A 57 5.44 -7.64 0.94
CA ASN A 57 5.76 -8.77 0.06
C ASN A 57 4.57 -9.14 -0.83
N GLY A 58 3.89 -8.14 -1.39
CA GLY A 58 2.72 -8.33 -2.24
C GLY A 58 1.44 -8.80 -1.55
N LYS A 59 1.36 -8.76 -0.20
CA LYS A 59 0.23 -9.28 0.58
C LYS A 59 -0.25 -8.28 1.62
N VAL A 60 -1.56 -8.29 1.89
CA VAL A 60 -2.16 -7.60 3.03
C VAL A 60 -1.91 -8.42 4.30
N VAL A 61 -1.34 -7.79 5.31
CA VAL A 61 -1.01 -8.34 6.63
C VAL A 61 -1.87 -7.64 7.68
N ILE A 62 -2.49 -8.41 8.57
CA ILE A 62 -3.30 -7.91 9.68
C ILE A 62 -2.46 -7.90 10.95
N HIS A 63 -2.25 -6.72 11.55
CA HIS A 63 -1.53 -6.53 12.81
C HIS A 63 -2.47 -6.43 14.01
N ASP A 64 -3.64 -5.82 13.83
CA ASP A 64 -4.68 -5.74 14.83
C ASP A 64 -5.93 -6.46 14.31
N LYS A 65 -6.23 -7.63 14.91
CA LYS A 65 -7.39 -8.44 14.50
C LYS A 65 -8.71 -7.90 15.01
N ASP A 66 -8.69 -7.09 16.06
CA ASP A 66 -9.91 -6.55 16.66
C ASP A 66 -10.39 -5.32 15.88
N ALA A 67 -9.48 -4.61 15.23
CA ALA A 67 -9.79 -3.49 14.34
C ALA A 67 -10.19 -3.90 12.91
N VAL A 68 -9.91 -5.14 12.48
CA VAL A 68 -10.08 -5.61 11.10
C VAL A 68 -11.16 -6.67 10.95
N ILE A 69 -12.14 -6.39 10.11
CA ILE A 69 -13.12 -7.39 9.63
C ILE A 69 -12.64 -7.92 8.29
N LYS A 70 -12.33 -9.22 8.25
CA LYS A 70 -12.02 -9.93 7.01
C LYS A 70 -13.22 -10.74 6.52
N SER A 71 -13.67 -10.49 5.30
CA SER A 71 -14.74 -11.26 4.66
C SER A 71 -14.34 -11.77 3.28
N ASN A 72 -14.97 -12.86 2.84
CA ASN A 72 -14.76 -13.44 1.51
C ASN A 72 -16.11 -13.60 0.81
N VAL A 73 -16.23 -13.09 -0.42
CA VAL A 73 -17.41 -13.24 -1.27
C VAL A 73 -16.94 -13.63 -2.67
N GLY A 74 -17.18 -14.89 -3.04
CA GLY A 74 -16.64 -15.43 -4.29
C GLY A 74 -15.12 -15.36 -4.33
N ASP A 75 -14.57 -14.69 -5.35
CA ASP A 75 -13.13 -14.52 -5.57
C ASP A 75 -12.55 -13.26 -4.90
N VAL A 76 -13.37 -12.51 -4.16
CA VAL A 76 -12.99 -11.24 -3.51
C VAL A 76 -12.80 -11.45 -2.01
N THR A 77 -11.63 -11.06 -1.51
CA THR A 77 -11.34 -10.89 -0.08
C THR A 77 -11.36 -9.41 0.28
N THR A 78 -12.16 -9.03 1.26
CA THR A 78 -12.30 -7.66 1.75
C THR A 78 -11.65 -7.56 3.14
N TYR A 79 -10.82 -6.54 3.33
CA TYR A 79 -10.22 -6.18 4.62
C TYR A 79 -10.74 -4.81 5.03
N PHE A 80 -11.78 -4.79 5.85
CA PHE A 80 -12.37 -3.55 6.36
C PHE A 80 -11.78 -3.18 7.72
N VAL A 81 -11.39 -1.92 7.89
CA VAL A 81 -10.81 -1.39 9.12
C VAL A 81 -11.73 -0.32 9.69
N GLN A 82 -12.15 -0.47 10.94
CA GLN A 82 -12.91 0.56 11.63
C GLN A 82 -11.99 1.68 12.10
N ASN A 83 -12.46 2.93 12.06
CA ASN A 83 -11.71 4.08 12.59
C ASN A 83 -10.31 4.18 11.95
N ALA A 84 -10.29 4.09 10.62
CA ALA A 84 -9.11 4.28 9.80
C ALA A 84 -9.34 5.44 8.82
N TYR A 85 -8.45 6.43 8.85
CA TYR A 85 -8.53 7.64 8.05
C TYR A 85 -7.16 8.07 7.56
N ILE A 86 -7.12 8.61 6.34
CA ILE A 86 -5.94 9.27 5.80
C ILE A 86 -6.04 10.79 6.03
N PRO A 87 -4.99 11.47 6.52
CA PRO A 87 -4.97 12.93 6.55
C PRO A 87 -5.18 13.51 5.16
N ILE A 88 -5.87 14.66 5.07
CA ILE A 88 -6.23 15.24 3.77
C ILE A 88 -4.99 15.66 2.96
N ILE A 89 -3.91 16.08 3.62
CA ILE A 89 -2.66 16.45 2.93
C ILE A 89 -2.05 15.22 2.25
N ASP A 90 -1.97 14.08 2.95
CA ASP A 90 -1.49 12.82 2.38
C ASP A 90 -2.37 12.38 1.19
N ALA A 91 -3.70 12.47 1.31
CA ALA A 91 -4.60 12.14 0.22
C ALA A 91 -4.41 13.04 -1.01
N LYS A 92 -4.15 14.34 -0.81
CA LYS A 92 -3.82 15.30 -1.87
C LYS A 92 -2.47 15.00 -2.52
N GLU A 93 -1.48 14.54 -1.76
CA GLU A 93 -0.19 14.12 -2.33
C GLU A 93 -0.33 12.85 -3.18
N ILE A 94 -1.19 11.91 -2.80
CA ILE A 94 -1.44 10.69 -3.60
C ILE A 94 -1.96 11.06 -4.98
N ILE A 95 -2.96 11.94 -5.09
CA ILE A 95 -3.59 12.27 -6.37
C ILE A 95 -2.71 13.11 -7.31
N LYS A 96 -1.66 13.76 -6.79
CA LYS A 96 -0.70 14.53 -7.62
C LYS A 96 0.24 13.64 -8.42
N LYS A 97 0.33 12.35 -8.08
CA LYS A 97 1.21 11.38 -8.74
C LYS A 97 0.37 10.34 -9.47
N ASP A 98 0.58 10.20 -10.77
CA ASP A 98 -0.19 9.34 -11.66
C ASP A 98 0.49 7.97 -11.95
N ASP A 99 1.77 7.81 -11.60
CA ASP A 99 2.57 6.63 -11.91
C ASP A 99 2.80 5.69 -10.71
N TRP A 100 1.88 5.67 -9.74
CA TRP A 100 1.98 4.76 -8.60
C TRP A 100 2.06 3.28 -9.03
N THR A 101 2.98 2.56 -8.41
CA THR A 101 2.96 1.09 -8.40
C THR A 101 2.16 0.60 -7.21
N LYS A 102 1.57 -0.60 -7.33
CA LYS A 102 0.86 -1.26 -6.23
C LYS A 102 1.72 -1.35 -4.98
N GLU A 103 2.96 -1.80 -5.14
CA GLU A 103 3.91 -1.98 -4.02
C GLU A 103 4.21 -0.63 -3.35
N GLU A 104 4.46 0.42 -4.13
CA GLU A 104 4.78 1.72 -3.54
C GLU A 104 3.64 2.31 -2.72
N LEU A 105 2.44 2.38 -3.30
CA LEU A 105 1.32 3.07 -2.65
C LEU A 105 0.81 2.26 -1.46
N LEU A 106 0.60 0.95 -1.62
CA LEU A 106 0.05 0.14 -0.55
C LEU A 106 1.06 -0.05 0.58
N THR A 107 2.36 -0.20 0.31
CA THR A 107 3.35 -0.29 1.40
C THR A 107 3.38 1.00 2.22
N LYS A 108 3.27 2.17 1.59
CA LYS A 108 3.24 3.47 2.31
C LYS A 108 1.93 3.71 3.06
N TYR A 109 0.78 3.48 2.42
CA TYR A 109 -0.51 4.03 2.84
C TYR A 109 -1.56 2.99 3.29
N ALA A 110 -1.34 1.68 3.13
CA ALA A 110 -2.36 0.67 3.51
C ALA A 110 -2.81 0.78 4.98
N GLY A 111 -1.96 1.30 5.86
CA GLY A 111 -2.31 1.56 7.25
C GLY A 111 -3.45 2.56 7.45
N ALA A 112 -3.74 3.45 6.50
CA ALA A 112 -4.87 4.37 6.56
C ALA A 112 -6.07 3.94 5.70
N ALA A 113 -6.00 2.79 5.03
CA ALA A 113 -7.10 2.30 4.21
C ALA A 113 -8.26 1.84 5.11
N GLN A 114 -9.47 2.31 4.81
CA GLN A 114 -10.67 1.82 5.47
C GLN A 114 -11.14 0.50 4.87
N ASN A 115 -10.87 0.29 3.57
CA ASN A 115 -11.10 -0.99 2.94
C ASN A 115 -9.98 -1.33 1.94
N ILE A 116 -9.56 -2.59 1.92
CA ILE A 116 -8.78 -3.18 0.83
C ILE A 116 -9.52 -4.40 0.29
N ASP A 117 -9.90 -4.36 -0.98
CA ASP A 117 -10.51 -5.47 -1.70
C ASP A 117 -9.47 -6.14 -2.60
N VAL A 118 -9.31 -7.45 -2.49
CA VAL A 118 -8.37 -8.26 -3.28
C VAL A 118 -9.16 -9.29 -4.09
N ASN A 119 -9.15 -9.16 -5.42
CA ASN A 119 -9.76 -10.12 -6.32
C ASN A 119 -8.68 -11.02 -6.93
N ALA A 120 -8.64 -12.28 -6.50
CA ALA A 120 -7.61 -13.23 -6.94
C ALA A 120 -7.77 -13.64 -8.41
N LYS A 121 -9.00 -13.70 -8.92
CA LYS A 121 -9.31 -14.13 -10.29
C LYS A 121 -8.93 -13.06 -11.31
N GLU A 122 -9.21 -11.81 -11.00
CA GLU A 122 -8.91 -10.67 -11.88
C GLU A 122 -7.51 -10.09 -11.61
N ASN A 123 -6.82 -10.55 -10.56
CA ASN A 123 -5.54 -10.00 -10.12
C ASN A 123 -5.60 -8.49 -9.86
N THR A 124 -6.74 -8.03 -9.33
CA THR A 124 -6.96 -6.62 -8.99
C THR A 124 -6.94 -6.42 -7.48
N ILE A 125 -6.49 -5.24 -7.07
CA ILE A 125 -6.59 -4.78 -5.69
C ILE A 125 -7.14 -3.37 -5.70
N GLU A 126 -8.08 -3.09 -4.81
CA GLU A 126 -8.64 -1.77 -4.63
C GLU A 126 -8.46 -1.33 -3.18
N ALA A 127 -7.89 -0.16 -2.98
CA ALA A 127 -7.80 0.47 -1.67
C ALA A 127 -8.74 1.68 -1.63
N PHE A 128 -9.57 1.73 -0.60
CA PHE A 128 -10.50 2.81 -0.32
C PHE A 128 -10.10 3.51 0.97
N PHE A 129 -9.97 4.83 0.88
CA PHE A 129 -9.58 5.70 1.97
C PHE A 129 -10.68 6.73 2.20
N ILE A 130 -10.95 7.04 3.46
CA ILE A 130 -11.74 8.20 3.86
C ILE A 130 -10.78 9.28 4.36
N THR A 131 -10.95 10.51 3.86
CA THR A 131 -10.09 11.63 4.25
C THR A 131 -10.59 12.30 5.51
N GLY A 132 -9.66 12.45 6.45
CA GLY A 132 -9.88 13.07 7.74
C GLY A 132 -10.87 12.35 8.67
N PRO A 133 -10.76 12.61 9.98
CA PRO A 133 -11.55 11.96 11.02
C PRO A 133 -13.08 12.07 10.86
N ARG A 134 -13.59 13.11 10.19
CA ARG A 134 -15.05 13.31 9.97
C ARG A 134 -15.53 12.89 8.58
N GLY A 135 -14.65 12.34 7.73
CA GLY A 135 -15.01 11.90 6.39
C GLY A 135 -15.29 13.04 5.41
N TYR A 136 -14.29 13.87 5.18
CA TYR A 136 -14.34 15.03 4.28
C TYR A 136 -14.41 14.64 2.80
N GLY A 137 -13.99 13.43 2.47
CA GLY A 137 -14.02 12.91 1.13
C GLY A 137 -13.50 11.48 1.08
N GLU A 138 -13.46 10.97 -0.14
CA GLU A 138 -13.11 9.60 -0.44
C GLU A 138 -11.99 9.59 -1.47
N LEU A 139 -11.08 8.62 -1.33
CA LEU A 139 -10.08 8.28 -2.34
C LEU A 139 -10.19 6.77 -2.61
N ARG A 140 -10.37 6.41 -3.88
CA ARG A 140 -10.37 5.02 -4.33
C ARG A 140 -9.23 4.83 -5.33
N VAL A 141 -8.38 3.83 -5.08
CA VAL A 141 -7.23 3.51 -5.90
C VAL A 141 -7.30 2.03 -6.30
N THR A 142 -7.42 1.76 -7.60
CA THR A 142 -7.53 0.41 -8.14
C THR A 142 -6.27 0.08 -8.94
N PHE A 143 -5.68 -1.08 -8.66
CA PHE A 143 -4.55 -1.63 -9.41
C PHE A 143 -4.98 -2.89 -10.16
N ASP A 144 -4.43 -3.05 -11.37
CA ASP A 144 -4.50 -4.27 -12.16
C ASP A 144 -3.08 -4.86 -12.24
N GLY A 145 -2.89 -6.01 -11.59
CA GLY A 145 -1.58 -6.57 -11.32
C GLY A 145 -0.72 -5.63 -10.47
N GLY A 146 0.31 -5.03 -11.07
CA GLY A 146 1.24 -4.12 -10.40
C GLY A 146 1.07 -2.64 -10.73
N LYS A 147 0.17 -2.32 -11.68
CA LYS A 147 0.04 -0.97 -12.25
C LYS A 147 -1.26 -0.31 -11.84
N LEU A 148 -1.24 1.01 -11.69
CA LEU A 148 -2.44 1.80 -11.47
C LEU A 148 -3.40 1.63 -12.64
N LYS A 149 -4.65 1.29 -12.35
CA LYS A 149 -5.75 1.19 -13.32
C LYS A 149 -6.64 2.43 -13.26
N SER A 150 -7.02 2.85 -12.05
CA SER A 150 -7.85 4.03 -11.83
C SER A 150 -7.59 4.64 -10.46
N MET A 151 -7.77 5.95 -10.38
CA MET A 151 -7.77 6.72 -9.14
C MET A 151 -8.91 7.73 -9.22
N THR A 152 -9.77 7.76 -8.20
CA THR A 152 -10.90 8.68 -8.13
C THR A 152 -11.03 9.26 -6.73
N ASN A 153 -11.38 10.54 -6.64
CA ASN A 153 -11.56 11.26 -5.38
C ASN A 153 -12.80 12.16 -5.40
N THR A 154 -13.32 12.48 -4.21
CA THR A 154 -14.44 13.42 -4.03
C THR A 154 -14.05 14.75 -3.39
N PHE A 155 -12.82 14.89 -2.90
CA PHE A 155 -12.29 16.12 -2.31
C PHE A 155 -11.61 17.00 -3.37
N GLN A 156 -11.60 18.32 -3.14
CA GLN A 156 -10.95 19.29 -4.03
C GLN A 156 -9.42 19.24 -3.91
N GLU A 157 -8.74 19.42 -5.05
CA GLU A 157 -7.27 19.56 -5.14
C GLU A 157 -6.72 20.75 -4.35
#